data_AF-A0A2X2BPT1-F1
#
_entry.id   AF-A0A2X2BPT1-F1
#
_cell.length_a   1.000
_cell.length_b   1.000
_cell.length_c   1.000
_cell.angle_alpha   90.00
_cell.angle_beta   90.00
_cell.angle_gamma   90.00
#
_symmetry.space_group_name_H-M   'P 1'
#
loop_
_entity.id
_entity.type
_entity.pdbx_description
1 polymer ?
#
loop_
_entity_poly.entity_id
_entity_poly.type
_entity_poly.pdbx_seq_one_letter_code
_entity_poly.pdbx_strand_id
1 'polypeptide(L)'
;MEQRLKKVKKKWEEAGKLLAERMNQVSTATEAQAAAIKQEQQARIEGDKTEAQQRQSLATQLRGDYTGNDLSKVTAGLISAEKQARVSGDQAEAKARQSLETRMNGNVSAINKSLETLTSKQQAQTQEILTLNSNLKGKADSSVVNALNTRVTNLDGKVMSATSQVQTLSSKLDTVKADLTESVVVDLDLSKLNENTYYPIILPLVTSRRYAFKVFRTLGQYRDNKPSYATHNTKGFAMIVEWQVSGSGWGTQSENRIIDNFDWRWTNQSPVMGPAQLTNGSVEYIYLRGGAKYQLTKHKSVNHQIITRTYTNNKQSVAPKGFVANEVPKSSEQKANATANAVNQLETKVTEVSGKVTSTAQQVTRLESQVGTSSAKIEQTSKVVTDINGKISASWTMKVQQDSKGNKVITGIGLGFNAQGNSQFLVNAQNFAVISSLNGKVVTPFIVKNGQVVVNEAFIGDATITSAKIANVLQSTNFSHANKVGYQLNMRTGEEIKYGNNAQGYWIETNILKRLFDKKGTMRIRMGIW
;
A
#
# COMPACT_ATOMS: atom_id res chain seq x y z
N MET A 1 159.13 -162.19 29.50
CA MET A 1 157.72 -161.94 29.92
C MET A 1 157.65 -160.88 31.03
N GLU A 2 158.54 -160.92 32.02
CA GLU A 2 158.56 -160.03 33.21
C GLU A 2 158.71 -158.50 32.94
N GLN A 3 159.56 -158.10 31.99
CA GLN A 3 159.77 -156.66 31.68
C GLN A 3 158.54 -155.99 31.07
N ARG A 4 157.71 -156.72 30.31
CA ARG A 4 156.43 -156.20 29.78
C ARG A 4 155.45 -155.91 30.93
N LEU A 5 155.40 -156.76 31.96
CA LEU A 5 154.53 -156.59 33.12
C LEU A 5 154.89 -155.33 33.94
N LYS A 6 156.18 -155.07 34.18
CA LYS A 6 156.66 -153.85 34.86
C LYS A 6 156.32 -152.57 34.09
N LYS A 7 156.45 -152.57 32.77
CA LYS A 7 156.12 -151.41 31.92
C LYS A 7 154.62 -151.12 31.88
N VAL A 8 153.79 -152.18 31.92
CA VAL A 8 152.33 -152.06 32.03
C VAL A 8 151.93 -151.50 33.41
N LYS A 9 152.50 -152.01 34.52
CA LYS A 9 152.26 -151.45 35.86
C LYS A 9 152.59 -149.95 35.97
N LYS A 10 153.76 -149.53 35.47
CA LYS A 10 154.14 -148.10 35.49
C LYS A 10 153.20 -147.21 34.68
N LYS A 11 152.75 -147.69 33.50
CA LYS A 11 151.73 -146.97 32.69
C LYS A 11 150.39 -146.86 33.41
N TRP A 12 149.97 -147.88 34.17
CA TRP A 12 148.76 -147.83 35.00
C TRP A 12 148.91 -146.87 36.18
N GLU A 13 150.08 -146.79 36.82
CA GLU A 13 150.37 -145.80 37.87
C GLU A 13 150.40 -144.36 37.32
N GLU A 14 151.06 -144.13 36.17
CA GLU A 14 151.07 -142.82 35.50
C GLU A 14 149.68 -142.41 35.00
N ALA A 15 148.91 -143.34 34.43
CA ALA A 15 147.51 -143.11 34.06
C ALA A 15 146.63 -142.81 35.29
N GLY A 16 146.88 -143.49 36.41
CA GLY A 16 146.20 -143.22 37.70
C GLY A 16 146.53 -141.84 38.27
N LYS A 17 147.79 -141.39 38.19
CA LYS A 17 148.19 -140.03 38.58
C LYS A 17 147.56 -138.96 37.68
N LEU A 18 147.59 -139.17 36.35
CA LEU A 18 147.04 -138.21 35.40
C LEU A 18 145.51 -138.15 35.48
N LEU A 19 144.86 -139.28 35.78
CA LEU A 19 143.44 -139.33 36.11
C LEU A 19 143.14 -138.56 37.40
N ALA A 20 143.94 -138.73 38.46
CA ALA A 20 143.80 -137.99 39.70
C ALA A 20 143.99 -136.47 39.52
N GLU A 21 144.98 -136.04 38.73
CA GLU A 21 145.19 -134.62 38.37
C GLU A 21 144.01 -134.06 37.57
N ARG A 22 143.50 -134.81 36.58
CA ARG A 22 142.31 -134.41 35.82
C ARG A 22 141.06 -134.35 36.70
N MET A 23 140.87 -135.33 37.59
CA MET A 23 139.78 -135.31 38.57
C MET A 23 139.88 -134.09 39.49
N ASN A 24 141.09 -133.74 39.93
CA ASN A 24 141.32 -132.57 40.76
C ASN A 24 141.03 -131.26 39.99
N GLN A 25 141.53 -131.13 38.75
CA GLN A 25 141.23 -129.98 37.89
C GLN A 25 139.73 -129.84 37.61
N VAL A 26 139.03 -130.95 37.34
CA VAL A 26 137.57 -130.96 37.17
C VAL A 26 136.86 -130.56 38.46
N SER A 27 137.31 -131.05 39.63
CA SER A 27 136.76 -130.65 40.94
C SER A 27 136.91 -129.14 41.15
N THR A 28 138.12 -128.61 40.96
CA THR A 28 138.42 -127.17 41.12
C THR A 28 137.64 -126.31 40.12
N ALA A 29 137.52 -126.75 38.86
CA ALA A 29 136.72 -126.04 37.85
C ALA A 29 135.22 -126.07 38.19
N THR A 30 134.72 -127.20 38.70
CA THR A 30 133.32 -127.34 39.15
C THR A 30 133.03 -126.45 40.36
N GLU A 31 133.94 -126.40 41.33
CA GLU A 31 133.86 -125.52 42.50
C GLU A 31 133.90 -124.04 42.11
N ALA A 32 134.80 -123.65 41.18
CA ALA A 32 134.88 -122.29 40.66
C ALA A 32 133.61 -121.89 39.89
N GLN A 33 133.05 -122.79 39.08
CA GLN A 33 131.79 -122.56 38.37
C GLN A 33 130.60 -122.44 39.35
N ALA A 34 130.55 -123.27 40.39
CA ALA A 34 129.55 -123.17 41.45
C ALA A 34 129.66 -121.83 42.22
N ALA A 35 130.88 -121.36 42.49
CA ALA A 35 131.12 -120.06 43.12
C ALA A 35 130.71 -118.88 42.22
N ALA A 36 131.03 -118.94 40.92
CA ALA A 36 130.62 -117.92 39.94
C ALA A 36 129.09 -117.86 39.79
N ILE A 37 128.41 -119.01 39.74
CA ILE A 37 126.94 -119.09 39.73
C ILE A 37 126.36 -118.46 41.00
N LYS A 38 126.94 -118.74 42.18
CA LYS A 38 126.49 -118.15 43.44
C LYS A 38 126.70 -116.62 43.48
N GLN A 39 127.80 -116.12 42.92
CA GLN A 39 128.07 -114.68 42.81
C GLN A 39 127.09 -113.98 41.87
N GLU A 40 126.82 -114.55 40.69
CA GLU A 40 125.81 -114.04 39.75
C GLU A 40 124.40 -114.05 40.36
N GLN A 41 124.05 -115.12 41.10
CA GLN A 41 122.79 -115.18 41.86
C GLN A 41 122.71 -114.06 42.90
N GLN A 42 123.78 -113.80 43.66
CA GLN A 42 123.83 -112.70 44.63
C GLN A 42 123.73 -111.33 43.95
N ALA A 43 124.38 -111.14 42.80
CA ALA A 43 124.33 -109.90 42.03
C ALA A 43 122.91 -109.62 41.51
N ARG A 44 122.22 -110.65 40.99
CA ARG A 44 120.81 -110.53 40.57
C ARG A 44 119.90 -110.23 41.74
N ILE A 45 120.08 -110.89 42.88
CA ILE A 45 119.28 -110.63 44.09
C ILE A 45 119.44 -109.17 44.54
N GLU A 46 120.66 -108.64 44.58
CA GLU A 46 120.88 -107.24 45.01
C GLU A 46 120.42 -106.24 43.94
N GLY A 47 120.54 -106.57 42.66
CA GLY A 47 119.98 -105.80 41.55
C GLY A 47 118.45 -105.71 41.61
N ASP A 48 117.77 -106.86 41.75
CA ASP A 48 116.31 -106.95 41.88
C ASP A 48 115.82 -106.18 43.11
N LYS A 49 116.56 -106.26 44.23
CA LYS A 49 116.26 -105.52 45.46
C LYS A 49 116.43 -104.00 45.27
N THR A 50 117.47 -103.56 44.58
CA THR A 50 117.69 -102.14 44.26
C THR A 50 116.58 -101.61 43.34
N GLU A 51 116.23 -102.36 42.29
CA GLU A 51 115.14 -102.01 41.39
C GLU A 51 113.79 -101.96 42.12
N ALA A 52 113.52 -102.93 43.01
CA ALA A 52 112.33 -102.92 43.85
C ALA A 52 112.27 -101.68 44.76
N GLN A 53 113.39 -101.27 45.35
CA GLN A 53 113.48 -100.04 46.15
C GLN A 53 113.22 -98.79 45.31
N GLN A 54 113.82 -98.68 44.12
CA GLN A 54 113.58 -97.55 43.21
C GLN A 54 112.11 -97.47 42.78
N ARG A 55 111.50 -98.62 42.43
CA ARG A 55 110.07 -98.71 42.10
C ARG A 55 109.20 -98.32 43.30
N GLN A 56 109.58 -98.71 44.51
CA GLN A 56 108.88 -98.32 45.74
C GLN A 56 108.98 -96.81 46.00
N SER A 57 110.17 -96.22 45.89
CA SER A 57 110.35 -94.76 46.04
C SER A 57 109.56 -93.97 45.01
N LEU A 58 109.56 -94.40 43.75
CA LEU A 58 108.75 -93.77 42.70
C LEU A 58 107.24 -93.91 42.98
N ALA A 59 106.79 -95.09 43.44
CA ALA A 59 105.40 -95.29 43.83
C ALA A 59 104.99 -94.35 44.96
N THR A 60 105.85 -94.17 45.97
CA THR A 60 105.62 -93.22 47.07
C THR A 60 105.60 -91.77 46.58
N GLN A 61 106.50 -91.37 45.67
CA GLN A 61 106.46 -90.02 45.08
C GLN A 61 105.17 -89.77 44.28
N LEU A 62 104.70 -90.77 43.53
CA LEU A 62 103.51 -90.63 42.69
C LEU A 62 102.22 -90.66 43.51
N ARG A 63 102.10 -91.57 44.50
CA ARG A 63 100.83 -91.90 45.18
C ARG A 63 100.86 -91.86 46.72
N GLY A 64 101.99 -91.52 47.34
CA GLY A 64 102.19 -91.65 48.79
C GLY A 64 102.18 -93.12 49.24
N ASP A 65 101.63 -93.39 50.42
CA ASP A 65 101.56 -94.75 50.98
C ASP A 65 100.43 -95.61 50.37
N TYR A 66 99.68 -95.08 49.40
CA TYR A 66 98.54 -95.77 48.80
C TYR A 66 98.98 -96.86 47.79
N THR A 67 98.57 -98.10 48.05
CA THR A 67 98.93 -99.29 47.24
C THR A 67 97.81 -99.81 46.34
N GLY A 68 96.59 -99.25 46.42
CA GLY A 68 95.46 -99.69 45.62
C GLY A 68 95.48 -99.18 44.16
N ASN A 69 94.44 -99.53 43.42
CA ASN A 69 94.27 -99.19 41.99
C ASN A 69 93.26 -98.05 41.74
N ASP A 70 92.61 -97.52 42.78
CA ASP A 70 91.62 -96.46 42.66
C ASP A 70 92.29 -95.08 42.82
N LEU A 71 92.44 -94.37 41.69
CA LEU A 71 93.05 -93.05 41.63
C LEU A 71 92.33 -92.03 42.53
N SER A 72 91.03 -92.21 42.80
CA SER A 72 90.25 -91.29 43.63
C SER A 72 90.70 -91.27 45.10
N LYS A 73 91.28 -92.39 45.57
CA LYS A 73 91.74 -92.60 46.96
C LYS A 73 93.19 -92.18 47.20
N VAL A 74 93.90 -91.69 46.18
CA VAL A 74 95.26 -91.14 46.32
C VAL A 74 95.21 -89.79 47.03
N THR A 75 95.70 -89.74 48.26
CA THR A 75 95.63 -88.54 49.13
C THR A 75 96.95 -87.78 49.27
N ALA A 76 98.06 -88.33 48.77
CA ALA A 76 99.39 -87.73 48.81
C ALA A 76 100.20 -88.03 47.54
N GLY A 77 101.39 -87.42 47.42
CA GLY A 77 102.25 -87.54 46.24
C GLY A 77 101.85 -86.60 45.08
N LEU A 78 102.58 -86.69 43.97
CA LEU A 78 102.44 -85.82 42.80
C LEU A 78 101.06 -85.90 42.16
N ILE A 79 100.43 -87.07 42.13
CA ILE A 79 99.08 -87.25 41.58
C ILE A 79 98.05 -86.48 42.41
N SER A 80 98.18 -86.51 43.74
CA SER A 80 97.28 -85.74 44.62
C SER A 80 97.49 -84.24 44.46
N ALA A 81 98.75 -83.79 44.35
CA ALA A 81 99.09 -82.39 44.11
C ALA A 81 98.51 -81.87 42.77
N GLU A 82 98.68 -82.62 41.68
CA GLU A 82 98.12 -82.28 40.36
C GLU A 82 96.59 -82.26 40.40
N LYS A 83 95.96 -83.24 41.06
CA LYS A 83 94.50 -83.27 41.25
C LYS A 83 94.02 -82.02 41.99
N GLN A 84 94.68 -81.63 43.08
CA GLN A 84 94.35 -80.43 43.84
C GLN A 84 94.54 -79.15 43.02
N ALA A 85 95.60 -79.07 42.21
CA ALA A 85 95.86 -77.94 41.33
C ALA A 85 94.76 -77.78 40.27
N ARG A 86 94.35 -78.89 39.61
CA ARG A 86 93.25 -78.88 38.64
C ARG A 86 91.92 -78.50 39.27
N VAL A 87 91.57 -79.10 40.41
CA VAL A 87 90.34 -78.75 41.15
C VAL A 87 90.34 -77.26 41.52
N SER A 88 91.46 -76.72 41.98
CA SER A 88 91.59 -75.30 42.32
C SER A 88 91.44 -74.41 41.08
N GLY A 89 92.01 -74.83 39.94
CA GLY A 89 91.86 -74.15 38.65
C GLY A 89 90.42 -74.14 38.14
N ASP A 90 89.76 -75.31 38.13
CA ASP A 90 88.37 -75.47 37.71
C ASP A 90 87.43 -74.63 38.60
N GLN A 91 87.68 -74.60 39.91
CA GLN A 91 86.94 -73.74 40.84
C GLN A 91 87.14 -72.24 40.56
N ALA A 92 88.36 -71.82 40.23
CA ALA A 92 88.64 -70.43 39.87
C ALA A 92 87.96 -70.04 38.56
N GLU A 93 87.99 -70.92 37.55
CA GLU A 93 87.30 -70.71 36.28
C GLU A 93 85.77 -70.65 36.47
N ALA A 94 85.21 -71.54 37.28
CA ALA A 94 83.78 -71.52 37.61
C ALA A 94 83.35 -70.19 38.26
N LYS A 95 84.15 -69.66 39.21
CA LYS A 95 83.91 -68.35 39.83
C LYS A 95 84.01 -67.19 38.83
N ALA A 96 84.96 -67.25 37.89
CA ALA A 96 85.09 -66.26 36.83
C ALA A 96 83.88 -66.29 35.89
N ARG A 97 83.39 -67.48 35.53
CA ARG A 97 82.17 -67.67 34.71
C ARG A 97 80.92 -67.13 35.41
N GLN A 98 80.74 -67.41 36.71
CA GLN A 98 79.64 -66.85 37.51
C GLN A 98 79.69 -65.31 37.59
N SER A 99 80.89 -64.74 37.72
CA SER A 99 81.09 -63.29 37.72
C SER A 99 80.76 -62.66 36.38
N LEU A 100 81.11 -63.33 35.27
CA LEU A 100 80.77 -62.90 33.92
C LEU A 100 79.25 -62.98 33.68
N GLU A 101 78.60 -64.08 34.08
CA GLU A 101 77.14 -64.24 34.00
C GLU A 101 76.41 -63.13 34.76
N THR A 102 76.85 -62.84 35.99
CA THR A 102 76.30 -61.74 36.80
C THR A 102 76.41 -60.40 36.09
N ARG A 103 77.59 -60.11 35.49
CA ARG A 103 77.81 -58.88 34.73
C ARG A 103 76.96 -58.82 33.47
N MET A 104 76.84 -59.93 32.74
CA MET A 104 76.00 -60.02 31.55
C MET A 104 74.54 -59.78 31.88
N ASN A 105 74.02 -60.40 32.95
CA ASN A 105 72.66 -60.20 33.41
C ASN A 105 72.42 -58.73 33.85
N GLY A 106 73.38 -58.13 34.54
CA GLY A 106 73.35 -56.69 34.86
C GLY A 106 73.30 -55.81 33.62
N ASN A 107 74.12 -56.11 32.60
CA ASN A 107 74.12 -55.39 31.34
C ASN A 107 72.79 -55.55 30.58
N VAL A 108 72.23 -56.76 30.50
CA VAL A 108 70.91 -57.00 29.88
C VAL A 108 69.82 -56.20 30.56
N SER A 109 69.82 -56.17 31.91
CA SER A 109 68.87 -55.35 32.67
C SER A 109 69.02 -53.85 32.38
N ALA A 110 70.26 -53.35 32.33
CA ALA A 110 70.53 -51.94 32.00
C ALA A 110 70.12 -51.57 30.56
N ILE A 111 70.35 -52.47 29.60
CA ILE A 111 69.91 -52.32 28.21
C ILE A 111 68.38 -52.28 28.14
N ASN A 112 67.69 -53.22 28.80
CA ASN A 112 66.22 -53.25 28.82
C ASN A 112 65.64 -51.96 29.41
N LYS A 113 66.20 -51.46 30.52
CA LYS A 113 65.79 -50.17 31.12
C LYS A 113 66.00 -48.98 30.17
N SER A 114 67.11 -48.99 29.42
CA SER A 114 67.39 -47.96 28.41
C SER A 114 66.41 -48.03 27.24
N LEU A 115 66.04 -49.23 26.81
CA LEU A 115 65.07 -49.48 25.74
C LEU A 115 63.66 -49.05 26.15
N GLU A 116 63.23 -49.36 27.38
CA GLU A 116 61.96 -48.87 27.94
C GLU A 116 61.94 -47.34 27.96
N THR A 117 63.02 -46.70 28.42
CA THR A 117 63.15 -45.24 28.45
C THR A 117 63.04 -44.63 27.04
N LEU A 118 63.73 -45.21 26.06
CA LEU A 118 63.66 -44.76 24.66
C LEU A 118 62.25 -44.92 24.10
N THR A 119 61.57 -46.03 24.42
CA THR A 119 60.20 -46.30 23.99
C THR A 119 59.23 -45.26 24.56
N SER A 120 59.32 -44.94 25.85
CA SER A 120 58.50 -43.89 26.47
C SER A 120 58.77 -42.51 25.85
N LYS A 121 60.03 -42.18 25.55
CA LYS A 121 60.37 -40.93 24.86
C LYS A 121 59.79 -40.87 23.44
N GLN A 122 59.85 -41.98 22.70
CA GLN A 122 59.28 -42.06 21.35
C GLN A 122 57.76 -41.91 21.36
N GLN A 123 57.08 -42.50 22.33
CA GLN A 123 55.64 -42.33 22.54
C GLN A 123 55.30 -40.86 22.87
N ALA A 124 56.05 -40.23 23.77
CA ALA A 124 55.85 -38.81 24.11
C ALA A 124 56.06 -37.90 22.89
N GLN A 125 57.15 -38.09 22.13
CA GLN A 125 57.40 -37.35 20.89
C GLN A 125 56.29 -37.55 19.85
N THR A 126 55.74 -38.76 19.74
CA THR A 126 54.60 -39.02 18.85
C THR A 126 53.38 -38.20 19.26
N GLN A 127 53.09 -38.10 20.56
CA GLN A 127 51.98 -37.27 21.06
C GLN A 127 52.22 -35.77 20.86
N GLU A 128 53.46 -35.30 21.01
CA GLU A 128 53.83 -33.92 20.70
C GLU A 128 53.62 -33.62 19.21
N ILE A 129 54.03 -34.52 18.32
CA ILE A 129 53.83 -34.39 16.87
C ILE A 129 52.33 -34.35 16.53
N LEU A 130 51.51 -35.22 17.12
CA LEU A 130 50.06 -35.21 16.92
C LEU A 130 49.43 -33.89 17.40
N THR A 131 49.86 -33.40 18.56
CA THR A 131 49.42 -32.11 19.11
C THR A 131 49.80 -30.96 18.19
N LEU A 132 51.05 -30.92 17.71
CA LEU A 132 51.53 -29.93 16.74
C LEU A 132 50.71 -29.98 15.45
N ASN A 133 50.44 -31.17 14.93
CA ASN A 133 49.66 -31.35 13.71
C ASN A 133 48.21 -30.86 13.88
N SER A 134 47.59 -31.12 15.03
CA SER A 134 46.26 -30.60 15.38
C SER A 134 46.24 -29.07 15.47
N ASN A 135 47.21 -28.49 16.18
CA ASN A 135 47.35 -27.03 16.32
C ASN A 135 47.61 -26.34 14.98
N LEU A 136 48.44 -26.93 14.12
CA LEU A 136 48.70 -26.41 12.78
C LEU A 136 47.46 -26.50 11.89
N LYS A 137 46.69 -27.60 11.95
CA LYS A 137 45.42 -27.72 11.22
C LYS A 137 44.42 -26.63 11.60
N GLY A 138 44.34 -26.25 12.88
CA GLY A 138 43.46 -25.17 13.35
C GLY A 138 43.93 -23.76 12.95
N LYS A 139 45.24 -23.49 12.92
CA LYS A 139 45.79 -22.18 12.52
C LYS A 139 45.92 -22.01 11.01
N ALA A 140 46.16 -23.10 10.28
CA ALA A 140 46.19 -23.15 8.82
C ALA A 140 44.86 -23.67 8.26
N ASP A 141 43.75 -23.49 8.99
CA ASP A 141 42.46 -23.89 8.46
C ASP A 141 42.16 -23.03 7.23
N SER A 142 42.19 -23.69 6.07
CA SER A 142 41.80 -23.13 4.79
C SER A 142 40.46 -22.39 4.87
N SER A 143 39.57 -22.76 5.81
CA SER A 143 38.31 -22.06 6.06
C SER A 143 38.50 -20.59 6.47
N VAL A 144 39.43 -20.29 7.38
CA VAL A 144 39.69 -18.93 7.86
C VAL A 144 40.38 -18.10 6.78
N VAL A 145 41.36 -18.68 6.08
CA VAL A 145 42.03 -18.03 4.96
C VAL A 145 41.06 -17.75 3.82
N ASN A 146 40.20 -18.72 3.47
CA ASN A 146 39.16 -18.54 2.45
C ASN A 146 38.11 -17.52 2.88
N ALA A 147 37.72 -17.50 4.16
CA ALA A 147 36.80 -16.50 4.70
C ALA A 147 37.41 -15.10 4.63
N LEU A 148 38.70 -14.95 4.97
CA LEU A 148 39.41 -13.69 4.84
C LEU A 148 39.52 -13.25 3.37
N ASN A 149 39.89 -14.17 2.47
CA ASN A 149 39.95 -13.91 1.04
C ASN A 149 38.59 -13.46 0.51
N THR A 150 37.52 -14.16 0.88
CA THR A 150 36.14 -13.80 0.51
C THR A 150 35.76 -12.42 1.04
N ARG A 151 36.12 -12.09 2.29
CA ARG A 151 35.86 -10.77 2.88
C ARG A 151 36.62 -9.67 2.14
N VAL A 152 37.88 -9.90 1.78
CA VAL A 152 38.70 -8.94 1.01
C VAL A 152 38.11 -8.74 -0.38
N THR A 153 37.80 -9.81 -1.11
CA THR A 153 37.14 -9.70 -2.44
C THR A 153 35.81 -8.94 -2.37
N ASN A 154 35.01 -9.18 -1.34
CA ASN A 154 33.75 -8.46 -1.13
C ASN A 154 33.97 -6.98 -0.80
N LEU A 155 35.01 -6.66 -0.02
CA LEU A 155 35.40 -5.27 0.27
C LEU A 155 35.87 -4.57 -1.00
N ASP A 156 36.69 -5.21 -1.82
CA ASP A 156 37.16 -4.68 -3.10
C ASP A 156 35.97 -4.35 -4.02
N GLY A 157 35.00 -5.25 -4.13
CA GLY A 157 33.76 -5.00 -4.89
C GLY A 157 32.96 -3.79 -4.37
N LYS A 158 32.85 -3.65 -3.04
CA LYS A 158 32.18 -2.48 -2.42
C LYS A 158 32.95 -1.18 -2.67
N VAL A 159 34.28 -1.21 -2.58
CA VAL A 159 35.15 -0.06 -2.84
C VAL A 159 35.08 0.37 -4.31
N MET A 160 35.06 -0.58 -5.24
CA MET A 160 34.86 -0.29 -6.67
C MET A 160 33.49 0.39 -6.91
N SER A 161 32.43 -0.14 -6.31
CA SER A 161 31.08 0.46 -6.42
C SER A 161 31.05 1.88 -5.85
N ALA A 162 31.62 2.09 -4.67
CA ALA A 162 31.73 3.42 -4.07
C ALA A 162 32.55 4.39 -4.94
N THR A 163 33.63 3.90 -5.56
CA THR A 163 34.46 4.69 -6.49
C THR A 163 33.64 5.16 -7.69
N SER A 164 32.86 4.27 -8.30
CA SER A 164 31.96 4.62 -9.42
C SER A 164 30.87 5.62 -9.02
N GLN A 165 30.32 5.50 -7.81
CA GLN A 165 29.36 6.46 -7.27
C GLN A 165 30.00 7.84 -7.07
N VAL A 166 31.22 7.90 -6.53
CA VAL A 166 31.96 9.16 -6.36
C VAL A 166 32.28 9.81 -7.70
N GLN A 167 32.70 9.04 -8.71
CA GLN A 167 32.89 9.56 -10.08
C GLN A 167 31.60 10.14 -10.64
N THR A 168 30.47 9.46 -10.45
CA THR A 168 29.15 9.96 -10.89
C THR A 168 28.79 11.27 -10.19
N LEU A 169 29.03 11.36 -8.87
CA LEU A 169 28.80 12.58 -8.11
C LEU A 169 29.72 13.72 -8.58
N SER A 170 30.98 13.43 -8.89
CA SER A 170 31.92 14.40 -9.46
C SER A 170 31.39 14.98 -10.79
N SER A 171 30.96 14.11 -11.71
CA SER A 171 30.41 14.54 -13.00
C SER A 171 29.14 15.40 -12.84
N LYS A 172 28.25 15.03 -11.90
CA LYS A 172 27.06 15.84 -11.58
C LYS A 172 27.44 17.20 -10.98
N LEU A 173 28.43 17.23 -10.09
CA LEU A 173 28.92 18.48 -9.51
C LEU A 173 29.48 19.41 -10.60
N ASP A 174 30.20 18.86 -11.56
CA ASP A 174 30.74 19.64 -12.69
C ASP A 174 29.62 20.20 -13.57
N THR A 175 28.53 19.44 -13.78
CA THR A 175 27.33 19.94 -14.48
C THR A 175 26.67 21.10 -13.72
N VAL A 176 26.43 20.95 -12.42
CA VAL A 176 25.82 22.01 -11.59
C VAL A 176 26.68 23.28 -11.58
N LYS A 177 28.01 23.13 -11.48
CA LYS A 177 28.94 24.27 -11.59
C LYS A 177 28.80 24.96 -12.95
N ALA A 178 28.70 24.19 -14.03
CA ALA A 178 28.52 24.76 -15.37
C ALA A 178 27.21 25.57 -15.46
N ASP A 179 26.09 25.00 -15.00
CA ASP A 179 24.77 25.64 -14.99
C ASP A 179 24.75 26.96 -14.20
N LEU A 180 25.40 26.99 -13.03
CA LEU A 180 25.46 28.19 -12.19
C LEU A 180 26.22 29.34 -12.85
N THR A 181 27.15 29.05 -13.77
CA THR A 181 27.89 30.07 -14.52
C THR A 181 27.16 30.57 -15.77
N GLU A 182 26.01 29.99 -16.14
CA GLU A 182 25.36 30.30 -17.42
C GLU A 182 24.61 31.64 -17.46
N SER A 183 24.24 32.23 -16.32
CA SER A 183 23.60 33.55 -16.28
C SER A 183 24.59 34.65 -15.89
N VAL A 184 24.58 35.76 -16.62
CA VAL A 184 25.42 36.94 -16.34
C VAL A 184 24.54 38.18 -16.19
N VAL A 185 24.99 39.10 -15.35
CA VAL A 185 24.35 40.39 -15.09
C VAL A 185 25.22 41.48 -15.71
N VAL A 186 24.64 42.33 -16.54
CA VAL A 186 25.33 43.44 -17.21
C VAL A 186 24.57 44.75 -17.00
N ASP A 187 25.30 45.85 -16.84
CA ASP A 187 24.71 47.18 -16.79
C ASP A 187 24.55 47.74 -18.21
N LEU A 188 23.33 48.18 -18.54
CA LEU A 188 22.99 48.89 -19.76
C LEU A 188 22.95 50.39 -19.47
N ASP A 189 23.93 51.14 -19.97
CA ASP A 189 24.00 52.59 -19.78
C ASP A 189 23.37 53.34 -20.95
N LEU A 190 22.13 53.81 -20.74
CA LEU A 190 21.43 54.70 -21.68
C LEU A 190 21.35 56.14 -21.12
N SER A 191 22.11 56.48 -20.08
CA SER A 191 21.99 57.74 -19.34
C SER A 191 22.26 58.99 -20.18
N LYS A 192 23.08 58.87 -21.23
CA LYS A 192 23.41 59.96 -22.17
C LYS A 192 22.50 60.01 -23.40
N LEU A 193 21.55 59.10 -23.52
CA LEU A 193 20.62 59.02 -24.66
C LEU A 193 19.36 59.86 -24.40
N ASN A 194 18.66 60.23 -25.47
CA ASN A 194 17.49 61.12 -25.40
C ASN A 194 16.36 60.49 -24.59
N GLU A 195 15.88 61.20 -23.56
CA GLU A 195 14.87 60.69 -22.61
C GLU A 195 13.47 60.49 -23.22
N ASN A 196 13.19 61.05 -24.39
CA ASN A 196 11.93 60.87 -25.10
C ASN A 196 11.98 59.74 -26.13
N THR A 197 13.13 59.07 -26.25
CA THR A 197 13.36 57.97 -27.19
C THR A 197 13.58 56.66 -26.45
N TYR A 198 13.03 55.59 -27.00
CA TYR A 198 13.24 54.23 -26.54
C TYR A 198 14.18 53.51 -27.50
N TYR A 199 15.21 52.90 -26.95
CA TYR A 199 16.29 52.28 -27.70
C TYR A 199 16.18 50.76 -27.60
N PRO A 200 16.18 50.04 -28.73
CA PRO A 200 16.11 48.58 -28.70
C PRO A 200 17.44 48.01 -28.19
N ILE A 201 17.32 47.07 -27.27
CA ILE A 201 18.41 46.21 -26.80
C ILE A 201 18.28 44.90 -27.55
N ILE A 202 19.18 44.64 -28.48
CA ILE A 202 19.18 43.45 -29.32
C ILE A 202 19.83 42.29 -28.56
N LEU A 203 19.16 41.14 -28.58
CA LEU A 203 19.50 39.90 -27.89
C LEU A 203 19.39 38.72 -28.89
N PRO A 204 20.44 38.40 -29.66
CA PRO A 204 20.41 37.31 -30.62
C PRO A 204 20.23 35.95 -29.94
N LEU A 205 19.28 35.15 -30.41
CA LEU A 205 18.94 33.84 -29.85
C LEU A 205 19.31 32.70 -30.80
N VAL A 206 19.48 31.50 -30.24
CA VAL A 206 19.44 30.24 -31.00
C VAL A 206 18.11 29.53 -30.78
N THR A 207 17.76 28.59 -31.65
CA THR A 207 16.47 27.90 -31.62
C THR A 207 16.43 26.70 -30.68
N SER A 208 17.59 26.14 -30.33
CA SER A 208 17.72 24.87 -29.58
C SER A 208 17.56 25.00 -28.06
N ARG A 209 17.31 26.21 -27.55
CA ARG A 209 17.09 26.44 -26.12
C ARG A 209 16.14 27.61 -25.87
N ARG A 210 15.55 27.61 -24.68
CA ARG A 210 14.75 28.71 -24.15
C ARG A 210 15.64 29.61 -23.29
N TYR A 211 15.47 30.91 -23.42
CA TYR A 211 16.21 31.92 -22.67
C TYR A 211 15.31 32.62 -21.66
N ALA A 212 15.87 32.94 -20.50
CA ALA A 212 15.26 33.83 -19.52
C ALA A 212 16.05 35.15 -19.50
N PHE A 213 15.31 36.25 -19.52
CA PHE A 213 15.85 37.59 -19.44
C PHE A 213 15.17 38.35 -18.31
N LYS A 214 15.94 39.22 -17.67
CA LYS A 214 15.44 40.16 -16.68
C LYS A 214 16.02 41.52 -16.99
N VAL A 215 15.18 42.52 -17.21
CA VAL A 215 15.62 43.92 -17.11
C VAL A 215 15.08 44.47 -15.81
N PHE A 216 15.97 45.04 -15.01
CA PHE A 216 15.68 45.44 -13.65
C PHE A 216 16.33 46.77 -13.33
N ARG A 217 15.60 47.59 -12.58
CA ARG A 217 16.14 48.76 -11.90
C ARG A 217 15.39 48.95 -10.60
N THR A 218 16.10 49.10 -9.48
CA THR A 218 15.47 49.56 -8.23
C THR A 218 15.67 51.05 -8.02
N LEU A 219 14.82 51.61 -7.15
CA LEU A 219 14.74 53.04 -6.84
C LEU A 219 16.10 53.68 -6.48
N GLY A 220 16.98 52.93 -5.80
CA GLY A 220 18.28 53.42 -5.32
C GLY A 220 19.50 52.81 -6.02
N GLN A 221 19.32 52.00 -7.07
CA GLN A 221 20.40 51.21 -7.67
C GLN A 221 21.52 52.07 -8.28
N TYR A 222 21.17 53.12 -9.01
CA TYR A 222 22.11 54.02 -9.69
C TYR A 222 21.98 55.42 -9.11
N ARG A 223 22.69 55.69 -8.01
CA ARG A 223 22.61 56.96 -7.27
C ARG A 223 23.09 58.17 -8.08
N ASP A 224 23.97 57.93 -9.05
CA ASP A 224 24.56 58.90 -9.98
C ASP A 224 23.66 59.20 -11.20
N ASN A 225 22.66 58.38 -11.48
CA ASN A 225 21.78 58.54 -12.64
C ASN A 225 20.34 58.92 -12.21
N LYS A 226 19.97 60.18 -12.41
CA LYS A 226 18.68 60.77 -12.05
C LYS A 226 17.95 61.30 -13.31
N PRO A 227 17.25 60.44 -14.07
CA PRO A 227 16.54 60.86 -15.28
C PRO A 227 15.45 61.89 -14.95
N SER A 228 15.19 62.85 -15.86
CA SER A 228 14.26 63.95 -15.56
C SER A 228 12.80 63.48 -15.39
N TYR A 229 12.45 62.35 -16.01
CA TYR A 229 11.12 61.72 -15.93
C TYR A 229 10.89 60.89 -14.66
N ALA A 230 11.88 60.77 -13.76
CA ALA A 230 11.72 60.11 -12.48
C ALA A 230 10.92 60.99 -11.51
N THR A 231 9.82 60.45 -10.96
CA THR A 231 8.86 61.22 -10.15
C THR A 231 9.01 61.02 -8.65
N HIS A 232 9.84 60.07 -8.19
CA HIS A 232 10.12 59.91 -6.75
C HIS A 232 10.93 61.09 -6.21
N ASN A 233 10.82 61.38 -4.91
CA ASN A 233 11.54 62.47 -4.23
C ASN A 233 13.07 62.36 -4.37
N THR A 234 13.61 61.14 -4.46
CA THR A 234 15.05 60.89 -4.66
C THR A 234 15.49 61.03 -6.12
N LYS A 235 14.57 61.34 -7.04
CA LYS A 235 14.76 61.35 -8.51
C LYS A 235 15.21 60.00 -9.07
N GLY A 236 14.79 58.90 -8.44
CA GLY A 236 14.92 57.54 -8.93
C GLY A 236 13.59 56.94 -9.36
N PHE A 237 13.63 55.75 -9.97
CA PHE A 237 12.45 54.96 -10.29
C PHE A 237 12.74 53.47 -10.17
N ALA A 238 11.69 52.66 -10.13
CA ALA A 238 11.81 51.21 -10.11
C ALA A 238 11.09 50.60 -11.32
N MET A 239 11.67 49.57 -11.92
CA MET A 239 11.03 48.74 -12.93
C MET A 239 11.59 47.33 -12.92
N ILE A 240 10.75 46.38 -13.30
CA ILE A 240 11.12 45.01 -13.56
C ILE A 240 10.36 44.51 -14.77
N VAL A 241 11.05 43.79 -15.64
CA VAL A 241 10.45 42.95 -16.66
C VAL A 241 11.25 41.66 -16.72
N GLU A 242 10.58 40.55 -16.45
CA GLU A 242 11.14 39.20 -16.52
C GLU A 242 10.37 38.45 -17.60
N TRP A 243 11.09 37.88 -18.57
CA TRP A 243 10.46 37.14 -19.63
C TRP A 243 11.30 35.97 -20.11
N GLN A 244 10.61 34.97 -20.64
CA GLN A 244 11.20 33.80 -21.25
C GLN A 244 10.78 33.69 -22.70
N VAL A 245 11.71 33.31 -23.55
CA VAL A 245 11.49 33.23 -25.00
C VAL A 245 12.49 32.26 -25.65
N SER A 246 12.10 31.65 -26.76
CA SER A 246 12.97 30.89 -27.65
C SER A 246 13.09 31.63 -28.99
N GLY A 247 14.21 31.47 -29.70
CA GLY A 247 14.34 32.05 -31.05
C GLY A 247 13.39 31.37 -32.04
N SER A 248 12.61 32.09 -32.83
CA SER A 248 11.54 31.52 -33.67
C SER A 248 12.04 30.63 -34.81
N GLY A 249 13.34 30.67 -35.13
CA GLY A 249 13.94 29.81 -36.14
C GLY A 249 13.39 30.05 -37.54
N TRP A 250 13.27 31.32 -37.93
CA TRP A 250 12.71 31.71 -39.23
C TRP A 250 11.27 31.21 -39.47
N GLY A 251 10.50 31.07 -38.37
CA GLY A 251 9.12 30.57 -38.41
C GLY A 251 8.97 29.07 -38.18
N THR A 252 10.06 28.37 -37.85
CA THR A 252 10.01 26.93 -37.47
C THR A 252 9.27 26.72 -36.15
N GLN A 253 9.24 27.72 -35.26
CA GLN A 253 8.43 27.71 -34.05
C GLN A 253 7.73 29.05 -33.84
N SER A 254 6.49 28.99 -33.34
CA SER A 254 5.74 30.16 -32.92
C SER A 254 6.49 30.93 -31.84
N GLU A 255 6.34 32.26 -31.81
CA GLU A 255 6.87 33.08 -30.72
C GLU A 255 6.21 32.71 -29.39
N ASN A 256 6.86 31.84 -28.61
CA ASN A 256 6.38 31.40 -27.31
C ASN A 256 6.99 32.27 -26.19
N ARG A 257 6.62 33.55 -26.17
CA ARG A 257 7.09 34.52 -25.16
C ARG A 257 6.17 34.52 -23.95
N ILE A 258 6.75 34.33 -22.78
CA ILE A 258 6.06 34.43 -21.48
C ILE A 258 6.68 35.59 -20.73
N ILE A 259 5.88 36.58 -20.35
CA ILE A 259 6.32 37.64 -19.44
C ILE A 259 5.90 37.18 -18.05
N ASP A 260 6.88 36.79 -17.25
CA ASP A 260 6.67 36.25 -15.91
C ASP A 260 6.30 37.38 -14.95
N ASN A 261 7.03 38.49 -15.01
CA ASN A 261 6.85 39.63 -14.13
C ASN A 261 6.97 40.94 -14.90
N PHE A 262 6.11 41.89 -14.57
CA PHE A 262 6.20 43.25 -15.10
C PHE A 262 5.57 44.25 -14.14
N ASP A 263 6.38 45.18 -13.62
CA ASP A 263 5.91 46.33 -12.85
C ASP A 263 6.86 47.51 -13.04
N TRP A 264 6.34 48.72 -12.87
CA TRP A 264 7.13 49.95 -12.83
C TRP A 264 6.44 50.99 -11.95
N ARG A 265 7.26 51.79 -11.25
CA ARG A 265 6.80 52.82 -10.32
C ARG A 265 7.64 54.06 -10.45
N TRP A 266 7.06 55.21 -10.08
CA TRP A 266 7.76 56.49 -9.97
C TRP A 266 8.34 57.01 -11.29
N THR A 267 7.61 56.80 -12.39
CA THR A 267 7.82 57.51 -13.66
C THR A 267 6.45 57.97 -14.18
N ASN A 268 6.43 58.81 -15.21
CA ASN A 268 5.19 59.27 -15.85
C ASN A 268 4.66 58.33 -16.95
N GLN A 269 5.50 57.42 -17.43
CA GLN A 269 5.19 56.45 -18.48
C GLN A 269 6.15 55.27 -18.35
N SER A 270 5.73 54.08 -18.81
CA SER A 270 6.55 52.87 -18.71
C SER A 270 7.96 53.10 -19.23
N PRO A 271 9.02 52.84 -18.45
CA PRO A 271 10.40 52.99 -18.90
C PRO A 271 10.83 51.91 -19.92
N VAL A 272 9.94 50.95 -20.21
CA VAL A 272 10.19 49.84 -21.13
C VAL A 272 9.02 49.60 -22.08
N MET A 273 9.33 49.16 -23.31
CA MET A 273 8.39 48.60 -24.28
C MET A 273 8.95 47.29 -24.85
N GLY A 274 8.11 46.46 -25.46
CA GLY A 274 8.46 45.09 -25.84
C GLY A 274 8.16 44.10 -24.69
N PRO A 275 8.84 42.94 -24.60
CA PRO A 275 9.80 42.39 -25.55
C PRO A 275 9.12 41.91 -26.85
N ALA A 276 9.87 41.89 -27.95
CA ALA A 276 9.44 41.40 -29.26
C ALA A 276 10.62 40.76 -30.03
N GLN A 277 10.36 40.11 -31.18
CA GLN A 277 11.39 39.40 -31.93
C GLN A 277 11.40 39.77 -33.41
N LEU A 278 12.60 39.96 -33.98
CA LEU A 278 12.81 39.88 -35.42
C LEU A 278 12.89 38.39 -35.77
N THR A 279 11.73 37.81 -36.08
CA THR A 279 11.54 36.37 -36.30
C THR A 279 12.47 35.79 -37.37
N ASN A 280 12.80 36.56 -38.40
CA ASN A 280 13.66 36.07 -39.46
C ASN A 280 15.11 35.84 -39.00
N GLY A 281 15.53 36.53 -37.94
CA GLY A 281 16.87 36.44 -37.37
C GLY A 281 16.96 35.65 -36.08
N SER A 282 15.82 35.25 -35.49
CA SER A 282 15.74 34.85 -34.08
C SER A 282 16.38 35.90 -33.15
N VAL A 283 16.16 37.18 -33.46
CA VAL A 283 16.74 38.29 -32.69
C VAL A 283 15.67 38.87 -31.78
N GLU A 284 15.78 38.60 -30.49
CA GLU A 284 14.91 39.21 -29.49
C GLU A 284 15.33 40.65 -29.24
N TYR A 285 14.39 41.51 -28.89
CA TYR A 285 14.69 42.85 -28.44
C TYR A 285 13.71 43.36 -27.41
N ILE A 286 14.20 44.29 -26.59
CA ILE A 286 13.39 45.06 -25.64
C ILE A 286 13.76 46.53 -25.75
N TYR A 287 12.78 47.42 -25.67
CA TYR A 287 12.98 48.85 -25.80
C TYR A 287 13.13 49.49 -24.43
N LEU A 288 14.26 50.15 -24.16
CA LEU A 288 14.49 50.86 -22.90
C LEU A 288 14.53 52.37 -23.15
N ARG A 289 13.88 53.14 -22.27
CA ARG A 289 13.84 54.61 -22.34
C ARG A 289 15.22 55.20 -22.07
N GLY A 290 15.68 56.12 -22.93
CA GLY A 290 16.92 56.87 -22.73
C GLY A 290 16.91 57.72 -21.46
N GLY A 291 18.08 58.18 -21.00
CA GLY A 291 18.25 58.94 -19.76
C GLY A 291 18.52 58.08 -18.52
N ALA A 292 18.41 56.76 -18.63
CA ALA A 292 18.54 55.83 -17.51
C ALA A 292 19.60 54.75 -17.70
N LYS A 293 20.14 54.26 -16.57
CA LYS A 293 20.83 52.97 -16.48
C LYS A 293 19.84 51.87 -16.09
N TYR A 294 20.05 50.67 -16.63
CA TYR A 294 19.27 49.46 -16.34
C TYR A 294 20.20 48.28 -16.15
N GLN A 295 19.77 47.26 -15.43
CA GLN A 295 20.49 46.00 -15.31
C GLN A 295 19.80 44.95 -16.17
N LEU A 296 20.58 44.23 -16.99
CA LEU A 296 20.12 43.09 -17.78
C LEU A 296 20.75 41.81 -17.23
N THR A 297 19.91 40.87 -16.80
CA THR A 297 20.31 39.46 -16.61
C THR A 297 20.00 38.70 -17.90
N LYS A 298 20.99 37.98 -18.41
CA LYS A 298 20.89 37.17 -19.62
C LYS A 298 21.77 35.93 -19.52
N HIS A 299 21.54 34.96 -20.39
CA HIS A 299 22.48 33.86 -20.58
C HIS A 299 23.85 34.35 -21.11
N LYS A 300 24.96 33.72 -20.69
CA LYS A 300 26.34 34.13 -21.00
C LYS A 300 26.63 34.13 -22.51
N SER A 301 26.04 33.18 -23.24
CA SER A 301 26.20 33.06 -24.70
C SER A 301 25.42 34.09 -25.50
N VAL A 302 24.43 34.76 -24.90
CA VAL A 302 23.63 35.77 -25.61
C VAL A 302 24.41 37.07 -25.62
N ASN A 303 24.72 37.61 -26.79
CA ASN A 303 25.29 38.96 -26.87
C ASN A 303 24.19 40.01 -26.63
N HIS A 304 24.57 41.24 -26.25
CA HIS A 304 23.63 42.34 -26.15
C HIS A 304 24.18 43.60 -26.82
N GLN A 305 23.32 44.40 -27.43
CA GLN A 305 23.70 45.66 -28.07
C GLN A 305 22.63 46.73 -27.87
N ILE A 306 23.01 47.92 -27.43
CA ILE A 306 22.15 49.11 -27.42
C ILE A 306 22.16 49.72 -28.82
N ILE A 307 20.99 49.80 -29.45
CA ILE A 307 20.86 50.28 -30.82
C ILE A 307 20.40 51.74 -30.84
N THR A 308 21.19 52.63 -31.43
CA THR A 308 20.93 54.09 -31.50
C THR A 308 20.49 54.59 -32.88
N ARG A 309 20.38 53.69 -33.86
CA ARG A 309 19.92 53.91 -35.25
C ARG A 309 19.19 52.68 -35.76
N THR A 310 18.62 52.69 -36.96
CA THR A 310 17.97 51.48 -37.51
C THR A 310 18.93 50.29 -37.53
N TYR A 311 18.50 49.17 -36.97
CA TYR A 311 19.14 47.85 -37.03
C TYR A 311 18.31 46.94 -37.94
N THR A 312 18.95 46.32 -38.92
CA THR A 312 18.31 45.40 -39.87
C THR A 312 18.96 44.03 -39.78
N ASN A 313 18.14 42.99 -39.67
CA ASN A 313 18.57 41.60 -39.71
C ASN A 313 17.56 40.79 -40.53
N ASN A 314 18.03 40.03 -41.52
CA ASN A 314 17.21 39.16 -42.38
C ASN A 314 15.91 39.82 -42.89
N LYS A 315 16.05 41.03 -43.45
CA LYS A 315 14.98 41.88 -44.03
C LYS A 315 13.94 42.42 -43.03
N GLN A 316 14.14 42.23 -41.73
CA GLN A 316 13.34 42.89 -40.69
C GLN A 316 14.18 43.93 -39.98
N SER A 317 13.54 45.02 -39.56
CA SER A 317 14.23 46.15 -38.96
C SER A 317 13.58 46.59 -37.66
N VAL A 318 14.41 47.11 -36.76
CA VAL A 318 14.00 47.75 -35.51
C VAL A 318 14.80 49.05 -35.37
N ALA A 319 14.19 50.12 -34.86
CA ALA A 319 14.84 51.42 -34.75
C ALA A 319 14.40 52.12 -33.45
N PRO A 320 15.22 53.04 -32.91
CA PRO A 320 14.78 53.88 -31.81
C PRO A 320 13.49 54.63 -32.17
N LYS A 321 12.57 54.73 -31.20
CA LYS A 321 11.25 55.33 -31.44
C LYS A 321 10.70 56.01 -30.19
N GLY A 322 9.64 56.79 -30.39
CA GLY A 322 8.85 57.37 -29.29
C GLY A 322 8.05 56.32 -28.53
N PHE A 323 7.39 56.76 -27.45
CA PHE A 323 6.54 55.89 -26.64
C PHE A 323 5.30 55.40 -27.39
N VAL A 324 4.99 54.11 -27.21
CA VAL A 324 3.82 53.43 -27.79
C VAL A 324 3.13 52.63 -26.68
N ALA A 325 1.97 53.11 -26.21
CA ALA A 325 1.28 52.54 -25.05
C ALA A 325 0.93 51.05 -25.21
N ASN A 326 0.59 50.62 -26.42
CA ASN A 326 0.21 49.23 -26.71
C ASN A 326 1.40 48.25 -26.70
N GLU A 327 2.63 48.76 -26.67
CA GLU A 327 3.83 47.94 -26.60
C GLU A 327 4.40 47.84 -25.18
N VAL A 328 3.73 48.42 -24.19
CA VAL A 328 4.08 48.22 -22.78
C VAL A 328 3.82 46.75 -22.44
N PRO A 329 4.82 46.02 -21.88
CA PRO A 329 4.65 44.63 -21.52
C PRO A 329 3.47 44.44 -20.56
N LYS A 330 2.89 43.24 -20.57
CA LYS A 330 1.92 42.81 -19.56
C LYS A 330 2.33 41.43 -19.08
N SER A 331 2.49 41.27 -17.78
CA SER A 331 2.77 39.95 -17.19
C SER A 331 1.62 38.99 -17.50
N SER A 332 1.91 37.70 -17.44
CA SER A 332 0.91 36.65 -17.62
C SER A 332 -0.23 36.79 -16.59
N GLU A 333 0.10 37.19 -15.37
CA GLU A 333 -0.87 37.51 -14.31
C GLU A 333 -1.74 38.73 -14.67
N GLN A 334 -1.15 39.84 -15.13
CA GLN A 334 -1.90 41.03 -15.53
C GLN A 334 -2.88 40.73 -16.68
N LYS A 335 -2.46 39.91 -17.66
CA LYS A 335 -3.33 39.45 -18.74
C LYS A 335 -4.47 38.56 -18.22
N ALA A 336 -4.16 37.61 -17.33
CA ALA A 336 -5.16 36.74 -16.71
C ALA A 336 -6.20 37.53 -15.91
N ASN A 337 -5.76 38.50 -15.10
CA ASN A 337 -6.64 39.38 -14.33
C ASN A 337 -7.52 40.25 -15.24
N ALA A 338 -6.99 40.78 -16.34
CA ALA A 338 -7.79 41.51 -17.32
C ALA A 338 -8.87 40.62 -17.97
N THR A 339 -8.52 39.38 -18.34
CA THR A 339 -9.49 38.40 -18.86
C THR A 339 -10.54 38.04 -17.82
N ALA A 340 -10.14 37.76 -16.57
CA ALA A 340 -11.07 37.46 -15.48
C ALA A 340 -12.06 38.62 -15.23
N ASN A 341 -11.57 39.86 -15.24
CA ASN A 341 -12.44 41.04 -15.12
C ASN A 341 -13.42 41.16 -16.29
N ALA A 342 -12.97 40.92 -17.53
CA ALA A 342 -13.85 40.92 -18.70
C ALA A 342 -14.91 39.80 -18.63
N VAL A 343 -14.54 38.61 -18.13
CA VAL A 343 -15.46 37.49 -17.89
C VAL A 343 -16.50 37.86 -16.82
N ASN A 344 -16.08 38.44 -15.69
CA ASN A 344 -17.00 38.89 -14.63
C ASN A 344 -17.98 39.96 -15.12
N GLN A 345 -17.51 40.91 -15.96
CA GLN A 345 -18.38 41.90 -16.60
C GLN A 345 -19.38 41.26 -17.56
N LEU A 346 -18.94 40.25 -18.33
CA LEU A 346 -19.82 39.51 -19.23
C LEU A 346 -20.85 38.69 -18.45
N GLU A 347 -20.45 38.02 -17.38
CA GLU A 347 -21.33 37.26 -16.49
C GLU A 347 -22.41 38.15 -15.87
N THR A 348 -22.03 39.35 -15.40
CA THR A 348 -22.98 40.36 -14.92
C THR A 348 -24.00 40.74 -16.00
N LYS A 349 -23.53 41.04 -17.22
CA LYS A 349 -24.39 41.40 -18.35
C LYS A 349 -25.32 40.24 -18.77
N VAL A 350 -24.83 39.00 -18.77
CA VAL A 350 -25.62 37.80 -19.07
C VAL A 350 -26.70 37.59 -18.01
N THR A 351 -26.38 37.82 -16.73
CA THR A 351 -27.34 37.75 -15.62
C THR A 351 -28.44 38.80 -15.77
N GLU A 352 -28.10 40.05 -16.09
CA GLU A 352 -29.08 41.11 -16.36
C GLU A 352 -29.98 40.78 -17.56
N VAL A 353 -29.41 40.29 -18.66
CA VAL A 353 -30.17 39.87 -19.85
C VAL A 353 -31.11 38.73 -19.49
N SER A 354 -30.64 37.74 -18.74
CA SER A 354 -31.45 36.61 -18.28
C SER A 354 -32.65 37.09 -17.45
N GLY A 355 -32.44 38.02 -16.52
CA GLY A 355 -33.51 38.63 -15.72
C GLY A 355 -34.54 39.38 -16.58
N LYS A 356 -34.09 40.14 -17.58
CA LYS A 356 -34.98 40.81 -18.54
C LYS A 356 -35.80 39.80 -19.35
N VAL A 357 -35.18 38.73 -19.85
CA VAL A 357 -35.87 37.66 -20.61
C VAL A 357 -36.94 37.00 -19.75
N THR A 358 -36.64 36.67 -18.48
CA THR A 358 -37.65 36.12 -17.56
C THR A 358 -38.81 37.09 -17.34
N SER A 359 -38.54 38.39 -17.17
CA SER A 359 -39.59 39.41 -17.02
C SER A 359 -40.44 39.54 -18.28
N THR A 360 -39.84 39.56 -19.47
CA THR A 360 -40.55 39.58 -20.75
C THR A 360 -41.39 38.33 -20.93
N ALA A 361 -40.86 37.14 -20.61
CA ALA A 361 -41.64 35.90 -20.67
C ALA A 361 -42.88 35.95 -19.76
N GLN A 362 -42.74 36.46 -18.53
CA GLN A 362 -43.89 36.68 -17.63
C GLN A 362 -44.89 37.70 -18.18
N GLN A 363 -44.42 38.79 -18.82
CA GLN A 363 -45.28 39.75 -19.48
C GLN A 363 -46.03 39.12 -20.66
N VAL A 364 -45.37 38.29 -21.47
CA VAL A 364 -45.99 37.55 -22.58
C VAL A 364 -47.05 36.59 -22.05
N THR A 365 -46.78 35.79 -21.03
CA THR A 365 -47.78 34.89 -20.42
C THR A 365 -48.99 35.66 -19.86
N ARG A 366 -48.77 36.82 -19.24
CA ARG A 366 -49.87 37.70 -18.81
C ARG A 366 -50.66 38.24 -20.00
N LEU A 367 -49.97 38.65 -21.06
CA LEU A 367 -50.60 39.14 -22.29
C LEU A 367 -51.44 38.05 -22.94
N GLU A 368 -50.94 36.82 -23.04
CA GLU A 368 -51.69 35.65 -23.54
C GLU A 368 -52.96 35.40 -22.73
N SER A 369 -52.88 35.46 -21.39
CA SER A 369 -54.04 35.34 -20.50
C SER A 369 -55.06 36.47 -20.68
N GLN A 370 -54.58 37.73 -20.80
CA GLN A 370 -55.42 38.89 -21.02
C GLN A 370 -56.08 38.88 -22.40
N VAL A 371 -55.36 38.45 -23.44
CA VAL A 371 -55.86 38.25 -24.80
C VAL A 371 -56.91 37.13 -24.80
N GLY A 372 -56.66 35.98 -24.16
CA GLY A 372 -57.65 34.90 -24.04
C GLY A 372 -58.94 35.36 -23.36
N THR A 373 -58.82 36.10 -22.25
CA THR A 373 -59.96 36.70 -21.54
C THR A 373 -60.71 37.72 -22.41
N SER A 374 -59.98 38.56 -23.15
CA SER A 374 -60.57 39.58 -24.03
C SER A 374 -61.26 38.94 -25.24
N SER A 375 -60.68 37.88 -25.81
CA SER A 375 -61.29 37.10 -26.89
C SER A 375 -62.63 36.51 -26.46
N ALA A 376 -62.73 35.94 -25.24
CA ALA A 376 -64.00 35.44 -24.70
C ALA A 376 -65.05 36.53 -24.51
N LYS A 377 -64.67 37.71 -24.00
CA LYS A 377 -65.57 38.88 -23.89
C LYS A 377 -66.01 39.41 -25.26
N ILE A 378 -65.12 39.40 -26.25
CA ILE A 378 -65.40 39.82 -27.62
C ILE A 378 -66.34 38.81 -28.30
N GLU A 379 -66.18 37.49 -28.17
CA GLU A 379 -67.16 36.52 -28.70
C GLU A 379 -68.57 36.75 -28.14
N GLN A 380 -68.67 37.10 -26.84
CA GLN A 380 -69.92 37.43 -26.19
C GLN A 380 -70.54 38.74 -26.74
N THR A 381 -69.72 39.72 -27.10
CA THR A 381 -70.13 41.04 -27.63
C THR A 381 -70.41 41.01 -29.14
N SER A 382 -69.65 40.25 -29.93
CA SER A 382 -69.87 40.11 -31.37
C SER A 382 -71.18 39.36 -31.69
N LYS A 383 -71.64 38.44 -30.82
CA LYS A 383 -73.02 37.90 -30.91
C LYS A 383 -74.12 38.96 -30.73
N VAL A 384 -73.79 40.12 -30.15
CA VAL A 384 -74.73 41.22 -29.86
C VAL A 384 -74.69 42.31 -30.94
N VAL A 385 -73.60 42.47 -31.69
CA VAL A 385 -73.37 43.66 -32.55
C VAL A 385 -73.55 43.40 -34.06
N THR A 386 -73.69 42.15 -34.52
CA THR A 386 -73.88 41.87 -35.97
C THR A 386 -75.28 42.15 -36.55
N ASP A 387 -76.26 42.63 -35.76
CA ASP A 387 -77.64 42.88 -36.24
C ASP A 387 -78.11 44.34 -36.05
N ILE A 388 -77.30 45.31 -36.49
CA ILE A 388 -77.65 46.74 -36.41
C ILE A 388 -77.74 47.35 -37.81
N ASN A 389 -78.90 47.18 -38.44
CA ASN A 389 -79.42 48.04 -39.52
C ASN A 389 -80.89 48.47 -39.25
N GLY A 390 -81.19 48.90 -38.01
CA GLY A 390 -82.16 50.00 -37.83
C GLY A 390 -83.52 49.75 -37.13
N LYS A 391 -83.64 48.88 -36.12
CA LYS A 391 -84.77 48.98 -35.17
C LYS A 391 -84.38 48.50 -33.77
N ILE A 392 -84.51 49.39 -32.77
CA ILE A 392 -84.23 49.10 -31.36
C ILE A 392 -85.28 48.11 -30.84
N SER A 393 -84.83 46.98 -30.30
CA SER A 393 -85.64 46.00 -29.55
C SER A 393 -84.91 45.56 -28.29
N ALA A 394 -85.22 46.18 -27.16
CA ALA A 394 -85.06 45.53 -25.86
C ALA A 394 -86.35 44.76 -25.57
N SER A 395 -86.43 43.52 -26.05
CA SER A 395 -87.55 42.61 -25.82
C SER A 395 -87.01 41.25 -25.40
N TRP A 396 -87.30 40.82 -24.17
CA TRP A 396 -87.08 39.43 -23.76
C TRP A 396 -88.23 38.58 -24.28
N THR A 397 -88.02 37.87 -25.40
CA THR A 397 -88.97 36.89 -25.93
C THR A 397 -88.34 35.50 -25.98
N MET A 398 -88.85 34.57 -25.17
CA MET A 398 -88.67 33.12 -25.37
C MET A 398 -89.75 32.64 -26.34
N LYS A 399 -89.36 32.34 -27.58
CA LYS A 399 -90.31 32.10 -28.68
C LYS A 399 -90.67 30.63 -28.89
N VAL A 400 -91.93 30.49 -29.22
CA VAL A 400 -92.74 29.28 -29.30
C VAL A 400 -92.86 28.83 -30.75
N GLN A 401 -92.46 27.59 -30.99
CA GLN A 401 -92.64 26.81 -32.19
C GLN A 401 -94.09 26.49 -32.57
N GLN A 402 -94.42 26.06 -33.79
CA GLN A 402 -95.69 25.39 -34.12
C GLN A 402 -95.51 23.87 -34.29
N ASP A 403 -96.43 23.06 -33.76
CA ASP A 403 -96.57 21.68 -34.23
C ASP A 403 -97.86 21.61 -35.06
N SER A 404 -97.83 20.80 -36.10
CA SER A 404 -98.86 20.66 -37.13
C SER A 404 -99.69 19.37 -36.96
N LYS A 405 -99.57 18.72 -35.79
CA LYS A 405 -100.62 17.99 -35.05
C LYS A 405 -101.02 18.80 -33.79
N GLY A 406 -100.89 20.14 -33.89
CA GLY A 406 -101.10 21.20 -32.91
C GLY A 406 -100.55 20.93 -31.51
N ASN A 407 -99.28 21.21 -31.16
CA ASN A 407 -98.74 22.38 -30.46
C ASN A 407 -97.20 22.19 -30.24
N LYS A 408 -96.30 22.98 -30.84
CA LYS A 408 -94.92 23.08 -30.33
C LYS A 408 -95.06 23.98 -29.10
N VAL A 409 -94.72 23.45 -27.95
CA VAL A 409 -95.04 24.05 -26.66
C VAL A 409 -93.82 24.81 -26.15
N ILE A 410 -93.81 26.10 -26.36
CA ILE A 410 -93.48 27.05 -25.30
C ILE A 410 -94.74 27.91 -25.24
N THR A 411 -95.30 28.21 -24.10
CA THR A 411 -96.59 28.91 -24.03
C THR A 411 -96.26 30.35 -23.72
N GLY A 412 -96.07 31.13 -24.80
CA GLY A 412 -95.33 32.39 -24.80
C GLY A 412 -95.62 33.20 -23.55
N ILE A 413 -94.56 33.43 -22.76
CA ILE A 413 -94.60 34.31 -21.60
C ILE A 413 -94.21 35.68 -22.10
N GLY A 414 -95.19 36.59 -22.19
CA GLY A 414 -94.98 37.97 -22.59
C GLY A 414 -95.10 38.90 -21.40
N LEU A 415 -94.03 39.65 -21.11
CA LEU A 415 -94.06 40.84 -20.27
C LEU A 415 -93.85 42.04 -21.17
N GLY A 416 -94.84 42.93 -21.20
CA GLY A 416 -94.74 44.12 -22.02
C GLY A 416 -95.91 45.05 -21.82
N PHE A 417 -95.87 46.14 -22.56
CA PHE A 417 -96.94 47.12 -22.60
C PHE A 417 -97.78 46.89 -23.86
N ASN A 418 -99.09 47.05 -23.79
CA ASN A 418 -99.88 47.17 -25.02
C ASN A 418 -99.60 48.52 -25.71
N ALA A 419 -100.18 48.74 -26.89
CA ALA A 419 -99.99 49.99 -27.65
C ALA A 419 -100.43 51.27 -26.90
N GLN A 420 -101.16 51.12 -25.79
CA GLN A 420 -101.64 52.19 -24.92
C GLN A 420 -100.80 52.33 -23.63
N GLY A 421 -99.72 51.56 -23.47
CA GLY A 421 -98.76 51.70 -22.37
C GLY A 421 -99.06 50.90 -21.10
N ASN A 422 -100.09 50.04 -21.09
CA ASN A 422 -100.44 49.26 -19.89
C ASN A 422 -99.64 47.97 -19.81
N SER A 423 -99.04 47.69 -18.64
CA SER A 423 -98.29 46.44 -18.38
C SER A 423 -99.21 45.23 -18.34
N GLN A 424 -98.80 44.16 -19.01
CA GLN A 424 -99.51 42.87 -18.98
C GLN A 424 -98.55 41.69 -18.91
N PHE A 425 -98.99 40.63 -18.20
CA PHE A 425 -98.41 39.30 -18.22
C PHE A 425 -99.40 38.34 -18.88
N LEU A 426 -99.03 37.78 -20.03
CA LEU A 426 -99.88 36.90 -20.80
C LEU A 426 -99.21 35.53 -20.95
N VAL A 427 -99.98 34.46 -20.71
CA VAL A 427 -99.58 33.06 -20.90
C VAL A 427 -100.64 32.36 -21.73
N ASN A 428 -100.26 31.81 -22.89
CA ASN A 428 -101.17 31.07 -23.76
C ASN A 428 -100.83 29.58 -23.79
N ALA A 429 -101.56 28.75 -23.03
CA ALA A 429 -101.27 27.32 -22.80
C ALA A 429 -102.52 26.41 -22.77
N GLN A 430 -102.43 25.20 -23.35
CA GLN A 430 -103.49 24.17 -23.22
C GLN A 430 -103.64 23.61 -21.79
N ASN A 431 -102.54 23.52 -21.04
CA ASN A 431 -102.54 23.09 -19.64
C ASN A 431 -101.65 24.05 -18.86
N PHE A 432 -102.20 24.71 -17.85
CA PHE A 432 -101.44 25.58 -16.95
C PHE A 432 -101.53 25.03 -15.53
N ALA A 433 -100.39 24.81 -14.91
CA ALA A 433 -100.31 24.43 -13.50
C ALA A 433 -99.28 25.31 -12.80
N VAL A 434 -99.65 25.84 -11.64
CA VAL A 434 -98.64 26.34 -10.71
C VAL A 434 -98.06 25.11 -10.03
N ILE A 435 -96.76 24.90 -10.19
CA ILE A 435 -96.05 23.74 -9.65
C ILE A 435 -95.17 24.23 -8.50
N SER A 436 -95.26 23.58 -7.34
CA SER A 436 -94.37 23.81 -6.19
C SER A 436 -93.75 22.48 -5.76
N SER A 437 -92.50 22.48 -5.31
CA SER A 437 -91.86 21.29 -4.75
C SER A 437 -91.72 21.48 -3.24
N LEU A 438 -92.51 20.74 -2.46
CA LEU A 438 -92.38 20.70 -1.00
C LEU A 438 -91.70 19.40 -0.60
N ASN A 439 -90.54 19.51 0.07
CA ASN A 439 -89.77 18.38 0.57
C ASN A 439 -89.48 17.30 -0.50
N GLY A 440 -89.17 17.75 -1.72
CA GLY A 440 -88.85 16.88 -2.85
C GLY A 440 -90.07 16.29 -3.58
N LYS A 441 -91.30 16.58 -3.13
CA LYS A 441 -92.52 16.15 -3.81
C LYS A 441 -93.20 17.32 -4.50
N VAL A 442 -93.44 17.16 -5.80
CA VAL A 442 -94.14 18.14 -6.61
C VAL A 442 -95.64 18.13 -6.30
N VAL A 443 -96.18 19.31 -5.95
CA VAL A 443 -97.61 19.57 -5.73
C VAL A 443 -98.09 20.69 -6.65
N THR A 444 -99.35 20.61 -7.06
CA THR A 444 -99.97 21.56 -8.01
C THR A 444 -101.27 22.14 -7.43
N PRO A 445 -101.20 23.24 -6.66
CA PRO A 445 -102.37 23.79 -5.97
C PRO A 445 -103.41 24.38 -6.93
N PHE A 446 -102.99 24.88 -8.08
CA PHE A 446 -103.87 25.47 -9.09
C PHE A 446 -103.57 24.88 -10.46
N ILE A 447 -104.57 24.24 -11.05
CA ILE A 447 -104.49 23.70 -12.41
C ILE A 447 -105.66 24.22 -13.22
N VAL A 448 -105.36 24.75 -14.40
CA VAL A 448 -106.31 24.94 -15.49
C VAL A 448 -106.07 23.84 -16.51
N LYS A 449 -107.04 22.93 -16.60
CA LYS A 449 -107.05 21.83 -17.58
C LYS A 449 -108.46 21.65 -18.09
N ASN A 450 -108.59 21.41 -19.40
CA ASN A 450 -109.88 21.27 -20.09
C ASN A 450 -110.85 22.46 -19.83
N GLY A 451 -110.30 23.66 -19.61
CA GLY A 451 -111.09 24.87 -19.33
C GLY A 451 -111.67 24.98 -17.91
N GLN A 452 -111.44 24.00 -17.04
CA GLN A 452 -111.89 24.02 -15.64
C GLN A 452 -110.73 24.27 -14.69
N VAL A 453 -111.03 24.97 -13.60
CA VAL A 453 -110.11 25.14 -12.48
C VAL A 453 -110.30 23.99 -11.51
N VAL A 454 -109.22 23.26 -11.24
CA VAL A 454 -109.18 22.24 -10.20
C VAL A 454 -108.32 22.76 -9.05
N VAL A 455 -108.92 22.80 -7.86
CA VAL A 455 -108.24 23.19 -6.62
C VAL A 455 -108.45 22.07 -5.60
N ASN A 456 -107.35 21.53 -5.06
CA ASN A 456 -107.42 20.48 -4.04
C ASN A 456 -107.81 21.03 -2.67
N GLU A 457 -107.30 22.20 -2.31
CA GLU A 457 -107.59 22.90 -1.04
C GLU A 457 -107.53 24.41 -1.29
N ALA A 458 -108.54 25.14 -0.83
CA ALA A 458 -108.62 26.59 -0.98
C ALA A 458 -108.92 27.25 0.36
N PHE A 459 -108.12 28.24 0.74
CA PHE A 459 -108.45 29.19 1.79
C PHE A 459 -109.13 30.40 1.16
N ILE A 460 -110.41 30.63 1.48
CA ILE A 460 -111.21 31.72 0.90
C ILE A 460 -111.63 32.63 2.05
N GLY A 461 -111.20 33.90 2.02
CA GLY A 461 -111.48 34.87 3.09
C GLY A 461 -112.97 35.13 3.25
N ASP A 462 -113.62 35.62 2.20
CA ASP A 462 -115.07 35.74 2.09
C ASP A 462 -115.57 35.09 0.81
N ALA A 463 -116.64 34.30 0.90
CA ALA A 463 -117.26 33.64 -0.22
C ALA A 463 -118.77 33.92 -0.25
N THR A 464 -119.28 34.53 -1.33
CA THR A 464 -120.72 34.50 -1.63
C THR A 464 -120.95 33.41 -2.67
N ILE A 465 -121.54 32.30 -2.23
CA ILE A 465 -121.82 31.16 -3.10
C ILE A 465 -123.32 31.14 -3.37
N THR A 466 -123.73 31.43 -4.61
CA THR A 466 -125.14 31.49 -4.98
C THR A 466 -125.84 30.13 -4.83
N SER A 467 -125.12 29.02 -5.04
CA SER A 467 -125.60 27.67 -4.71
C SER A 467 -124.44 26.69 -4.52
N ALA A 468 -124.54 25.76 -3.57
CA ALA A 468 -123.54 24.73 -3.30
C ALA A 468 -124.19 23.34 -3.17
N LYS A 469 -123.53 22.30 -3.70
CA LYS A 469 -123.87 20.89 -3.46
C LYS A 469 -122.73 20.25 -2.67
N ILE A 470 -122.99 19.83 -1.41
CA ILE A 470 -121.99 19.23 -0.50
C ILE A 470 -122.25 17.73 -0.36
N ALA A 471 -121.20 16.92 -0.52
CA ALA A 471 -121.35 15.46 -0.61
C ALA A 471 -121.44 14.72 0.75
N ASN A 472 -120.72 15.16 1.80
CA ASN A 472 -120.52 14.35 3.02
C ASN A 472 -120.82 15.06 4.35
N VAL A 473 -119.98 16.01 4.77
CA VAL A 473 -120.08 16.64 6.09
C VAL A 473 -119.79 18.13 6.00
N LEU A 474 -120.37 18.88 6.92
CA LEU A 474 -119.93 20.23 7.24
C LEU A 474 -119.31 20.19 8.64
N GLN A 475 -118.05 20.58 8.77
CA GLN A 475 -117.33 20.49 10.04
C GLN A 475 -116.41 21.67 10.25
N SER A 476 -116.19 22.00 11.53
CA SER A 476 -115.09 22.89 11.92
C SER A 476 -113.75 22.25 11.62
N THR A 477 -112.77 23.05 11.22
CA THR A 477 -111.41 22.57 10.92
C THR A 477 -110.74 21.88 12.11
N ASN A 478 -111.03 22.32 13.34
CA ASN A 478 -110.50 21.73 14.57
C ASN A 478 -111.34 20.58 15.14
N PHE A 479 -112.37 20.10 14.42
CA PHE A 479 -113.21 19.03 14.90
C PHE A 479 -112.38 17.77 15.20
N SER A 480 -112.31 17.36 16.47
CA SER A 480 -111.56 16.19 16.92
C SER A 480 -112.32 15.41 17.99
N HIS A 481 -112.65 14.17 17.64
CA HIS A 481 -113.23 13.20 18.56
C HIS A 481 -112.27 12.79 19.69
N ALA A 482 -110.96 12.83 19.43
CA ALA A 482 -109.91 12.44 20.37
C ALA A 482 -109.73 13.48 21.47
N ASN A 483 -109.67 14.76 21.12
CA ASN A 483 -109.38 15.84 22.06
C ASN A 483 -110.63 16.49 22.64
N LYS A 484 -111.77 16.12 22.08
CA LYS A 484 -113.05 16.69 22.47
C LYS A 484 -113.03 18.20 22.22
N VAL A 485 -112.83 18.60 20.96
CA VAL A 485 -113.03 19.99 20.49
C VAL A 485 -113.77 20.06 19.14
N GLY A 486 -114.52 21.15 18.92
CA GLY A 486 -115.13 21.51 17.64
C GLY A 486 -116.56 21.01 17.40
N TYR A 487 -117.04 21.28 16.18
CA TYR A 487 -118.37 20.93 15.68
C TYR A 487 -118.31 20.11 14.38
N GLN A 488 -119.18 19.11 14.27
CA GLN A 488 -119.45 18.40 13.02
C GLN A 488 -120.93 18.14 12.87
N LEU A 489 -121.43 18.36 11.65
CA LEU A 489 -122.73 17.88 11.17
C LEU A 489 -122.50 16.92 10.00
N ASN A 490 -122.90 15.67 10.21
CA ASN A 490 -122.81 14.67 9.16
C ASN A 490 -124.06 14.73 8.27
N MET A 491 -123.92 15.20 7.02
CA MET A 491 -125.04 15.35 6.08
C MET A 491 -125.54 14.00 5.55
N ARG A 492 -124.80 12.91 5.80
CA ARG A 492 -125.20 11.55 5.43
C ARG A 492 -125.94 10.81 6.55
N THR A 493 -125.60 11.05 7.82
CA THR A 493 -126.11 10.25 8.96
C THR A 493 -126.95 11.02 9.98
N GLY A 494 -126.84 12.34 10.03
CA GLY A 494 -127.54 13.18 11.01
C GLY A 494 -126.90 13.24 12.41
N GLU A 495 -125.78 12.56 12.66
CA GLU A 495 -125.07 12.63 13.95
C GLU A 495 -124.42 14.00 14.17
N GLU A 496 -124.51 14.48 15.42
CA GLU A 496 -123.98 15.77 15.83
C GLU A 496 -123.13 15.63 17.09
N ILE A 497 -121.91 16.14 17.00
CA ILE A 497 -120.95 16.07 18.10
C ILE A 497 -120.48 17.47 18.47
N LYS A 498 -120.62 17.77 19.77
CA LYS A 498 -120.38 19.09 20.34
C LYS A 498 -119.41 19.00 21.50
N TYR A 499 -118.21 19.39 21.16
CA TYR A 499 -117.12 19.33 22.07
C TYR A 499 -116.83 20.68 22.70
N GLY A 500 -116.96 20.72 24.03
CA GLY A 500 -117.02 21.94 24.82
C GLY A 500 -115.68 22.65 24.92
N ASN A 501 -115.70 23.95 24.58
CA ASN A 501 -114.49 24.73 24.30
C ASN A 501 -113.66 25.14 25.53
N ASN A 502 -114.16 24.94 26.75
CA ASN A 502 -113.51 25.42 27.99
C ASN A 502 -113.28 24.32 29.02
N ALA A 503 -112.99 23.10 28.55
CA ALA A 503 -112.48 22.01 29.38
C ALA A 503 -113.36 21.58 30.57
N GLN A 504 -114.67 21.82 30.59
CA GLN A 504 -115.57 21.33 31.65
C GLN A 504 -116.23 19.98 31.32
N GLY A 505 -116.40 19.68 30.04
CA GLY A 505 -117.07 18.47 29.56
C GLY A 505 -117.58 18.60 28.12
N TYR A 506 -118.25 17.57 27.63
CA TYR A 506 -118.73 17.49 26.26
C TYR A 506 -120.02 16.69 26.07
N TRP A 507 -120.74 17.08 25.02
CA TRP A 507 -121.99 16.48 24.59
C TRP A 507 -121.78 15.65 23.32
N ILE A 508 -122.31 14.44 23.35
CA ILE A 508 -122.48 13.62 22.14
C ILE A 508 -123.95 13.32 21.99
N GLU A 509 -124.48 13.63 20.80
CA GLU A 509 -125.83 13.32 20.38
C GLU A 509 -125.78 12.37 19.21
N THR A 510 -126.26 11.15 19.46
CA THR A 510 -126.68 10.28 18.38
C THR A 510 -128.19 10.30 18.30
N ASN A 511 -128.70 9.56 17.33
CA ASN A 511 -130.11 9.33 17.14
C ASN A 511 -130.77 8.66 18.36
N ILE A 512 -129.99 8.11 19.32
CA ILE A 512 -130.49 7.21 20.38
C ILE A 512 -129.93 7.49 21.79
N LEU A 513 -128.76 8.12 21.91
CA LEU A 513 -128.11 8.34 23.20
C LEU A 513 -127.59 9.75 23.31
N LYS A 514 -127.79 10.33 24.51
CA LYS A 514 -127.23 11.61 24.89
C LYS A 514 -126.39 11.46 26.15
N ARG A 515 -125.12 11.77 25.99
CA ARG A 515 -124.10 11.48 27.00
C ARG A 515 -123.32 12.75 27.27
N LEU A 516 -123.28 13.12 28.55
CA LEU A 516 -122.41 14.15 29.08
C LEU A 516 -121.25 13.49 29.77
N PHE A 517 -120.08 13.83 29.28
CA PHE A 517 -118.84 13.48 29.94
C PHE A 517 -118.28 14.77 30.52
N ASP A 518 -117.80 14.72 31.76
CA ASP A 518 -117.03 15.83 32.30
C ASP A 518 -115.66 15.96 31.63
N LYS A 519 -114.88 16.93 32.12
CA LYS A 519 -113.49 17.18 31.73
C LYS A 519 -112.62 15.92 31.68
N LYS A 520 -112.77 15.02 32.66
CA LYS A 520 -111.94 13.81 32.77
C LYS A 520 -112.47 12.67 31.89
N GLY A 521 -113.60 12.82 31.18
CA GLY A 521 -114.26 11.74 30.43
C GLY A 521 -115.12 10.84 31.31
N THR A 522 -115.35 11.28 32.54
CA THR A 522 -116.28 10.58 33.41
C THR A 522 -117.66 10.95 32.95
N MET A 523 -118.45 9.95 32.62
CA MET A 523 -119.85 10.19 32.31
C MET A 523 -120.53 10.73 33.55
N ARG A 524 -121.00 11.98 33.47
CA ARG A 524 -121.76 12.62 34.53
C ARG A 524 -123.24 12.38 34.35
N ILE A 525 -123.66 12.38 33.09
CA ILE A 525 -125.05 12.14 32.71
C ILE A 525 -125.03 11.13 31.57
N ARG A 526 -125.74 10.01 31.77
CA ARG A 526 -126.21 9.15 30.70
C ARG A 526 -127.71 9.29 30.61
N MET A 527 -128.20 9.62 29.42
CA MET A 527 -129.62 9.59 29.09
C MET A 527 -129.77 8.72 27.85
N GLY A 528 -130.65 7.74 27.93
CA GLY A 528 -131.11 6.96 26.78
C GLY A 528 -130.83 5.48 26.92
N ILE A 529 -131.82 4.70 26.48
CA ILE A 529 -131.98 3.24 26.56
C ILE A 529 -130.63 2.52 26.64
N TRP A 530 -130.43 1.81 27.76
CA TRP A 530 -129.17 1.15 28.05
C TRP A 530 -129.34 -0.16 28.80
#